data_AF-A0A972U320-F1
#
_entry.id   AF-A0A972U320-F1
#
_cell.length_a   1.000
_cell.length_b   1.000
_cell.length_c   1.000
_cell.angle_alpha   90.00
_cell.angle_beta   90.00
_cell.angle_gamma   90.00
#
_symmetry.space_group_name_H-M   'P 1'
#
loop_
_entity.id
_entity.type
_entity.pdbx_description
1 polymer ?
#
loop_
_entity_poly.entity_id
_entity_poly.type
_entity_poly.pdbx_seq_one_letter_code
_entity_poly.pdbx_strand_id
1 'polypeptide(L)' 'MLRAGVDLGGTKIQVAIVDQDDQVLGTDRRPTPTTGTPDGVTDAIDSSVKAAITAAGV' A
#
# COMPACT_ATOMS: atom_id res chain seq x y z
N MET A 1 0.25 16.38 8.14
CA MET A 1 -0.83 15.38 7.86
C MET A 1 -0.21 14.22 7.10
N LEU A 2 -0.62 12.98 7.37
CA LEU A 2 -0.15 11.81 6.61
C LEU A 2 -1.12 11.46 5.50
N ARG A 3 -0.59 10.96 4.37
CA ARG A 3 -1.36 10.47 3.23
C ARG A 3 -0.82 9.10 2.82
N ALA A 4 -1.71 8.20 2.39
CA ALA A 4 -1.34 6.92 1.80
C ALA A 4 -1.59 6.97 0.29
N GLY A 5 -0.55 6.81 -0.52
CA GLY A 5 -0.66 6.62 -1.97
C GLY A 5 -0.72 5.12 -2.28
N VAL A 6 -1.73 4.70 -3.06
CA VAL A 6 -1.90 3.32 -3.52
C VAL A 6 -1.76 3.28 -5.04
N ASP A 7 -0.76 2.55 -5.54
CA ASP A 7 -0.54 2.26 -6.96
C ASP A 7 -0.86 0.78 -7.22
N LEU A 8 -2.07 0.55 -7.75
CA LEU A 8 -2.60 -0.76 -8.12
C LEU A 8 -2.36 -1.02 -9.61
N GLY A 9 -1.51 -1.99 -9.90
CA GLY A 9 -1.34 -2.58 -11.22
C GLY A 9 -1.85 -4.02 -11.28
N GLY A 10 -1.93 -4.60 -12.48
CA GLY A 10 -2.35 -5.99 -12.66
C GLY A 10 -1.38 -7.03 -12.05
N THR A 11 -0.12 -6.65 -11.80
CA THR A 11 0.91 -7.55 -11.28
C THR A 11 1.46 -7.12 -9.92
N LYS A 12 1.27 -5.87 -9.51
CA LYS A 12 1.79 -5.33 -8.26
C LYS A 12 0.82 -4.37 -7.59
N ILE A 13 0.86 -4.36 -6.27
CA ILE A 13 0.35 -3.30 -5.40
C ILE A 13 1.56 -2.63 -4.76
N GLN A 14 1.63 -1.31 -4.85
CA GLN A 14 2.63 -0.50 -4.17
C GLN A 14 1.91 0.52 -3.30
N VAL A 15 2.31 0.62 -2.02
CA VAL A 15 1.85 1.67 -1.12
C VAL A 15 3.03 2.50 -0.63
N ALA A 16 2.81 3.80 -0.48
CA ALA A 16 3.70 4.73 0.19
C ALA A 16 2.91 5.61 1.18
N ILE A 17 3.43 5.72 2.39
CA ILE A 17 2.98 6.74 3.36
C ILE A 17 3.87 7.96 3.19
N VAL A 18 3.24 9.11 2.96
CA VAL A 18 3.93 10.39 2.78
C VAL A 18 3.48 11.43 3.79
N ASP A 19 4.40 12.31 4.18
CA ASP A 19 4.08 13.49 4.98
C ASP A 19 3.51 14.64 4.12
N GLN A 20 3.45 15.85 4.67
CA GLN A 20 2.93 17.03 3.97
C GLN A 20 3.90 17.64 2.96
N ASP A 21 5.18 17.27 3.03
CA ASP A 21 6.27 17.72 2.16
C ASP A 21 6.58 16.66 1.07
N ASP A 22 5.63 15.74 0.87
CA ASP A 22 5.68 14.60 -0.05
C ASP A 22 6.87 13.64 0.22
N GLN A 23 7.45 13.66 1.42
CA GLN A 23 8.52 12.73 1.78
C GLN A 23 7.94 11.36 2.10
N VAL A 24 8.55 10.31 1.52
CA VAL A 24 8.16 8.92 1.76
C VAL A 24 8.71 8.47 3.12
N LEU A 25 7.80 8.18 4.04
CA LEU A 25 8.13 7.71 5.39
C LEU A 25 8.17 6.18 5.48
N GLY A 26 7.34 5.50 4.71
CA GLY A 26 7.26 4.04 4.69
C GLY A 26 6.60 3.52 3.44
N THR A 27 6.95 2.30 3.05
CA THR A 27 6.42 1.67 1.83
C THR A 27 6.16 0.20 2.05
N ASP A 28 5.28 -0.36 1.23
CA ASP A 28 5.10 -1.79 1.09
C ASP A 28 4.86 -2.12 -0.38
N ARG A 29 5.42 -3.24 -0.82
CA ARG A 29 5.26 -3.73 -2.20
C ARG A 29 4.92 -5.21 -2.16
N ARG A 30 3.86 -5.60 -2.87
CA ARG A 30 3.43 -6.99 -2.97
C ARG A 30 2.82 -7.31 -4.34
N PRO A 31 2.77 -8.59 -4.74
CA PRO A 31 2.04 -8.98 -5.95
C PRO A 31 0.55 -8.69 -5.81
N THR A 32 -0.08 -8.31 -6.91
CA THR A 32 -1.55 -8.30 -6.99
C THR A 32 -2.03 -9.75 -7.05
N PRO A 33 -2.99 -10.16 -6.20
CA PRO A 33 -3.61 -11.47 -6.32
C PRO A 33 -4.12 -11.71 -7.75
N THR A 34 -3.69 -12.81 -8.36
CA THR A 34 -4.08 -13.20 -9.74
C THR A 34 -5.18 -14.25 -9.78
N THR A 35 -5.60 -14.73 -8.61
CA THR A 35 -6.66 -15.71 -8.41
C THR A 35 -7.58 -15.24 -7.29
N GLY A 36 -8.79 -15.81 -7.23
CA GLY A 36 -9.79 -15.44 -6.22
C GLY A 36 -10.76 -14.36 -6.69
N THR A 37 -11.25 -13.55 -5.77
CA THR A 37 -12.28 -12.52 -5.99
C THR A 37 -11.68 -11.11 -5.96
N PRO A 38 -12.39 -10.09 -6.47
CA PRO A 38 -11.99 -8.70 -6.31
C PRO A 38 -11.75 -8.28 -4.85
N ASP A 39 -12.51 -8.84 -3.91
CA ASP A 39 -12.34 -8.58 -2.48
C ASP A 39 -10.94 -8.97 -1.97
N GLY A 40 -10.34 -10.03 -2.53
CA GLY A 40 -8.97 -10.41 -2.22
C GLY A 40 -7.94 -9.34 -2.64
N VAL A 41 -8.23 -8.56 -3.68
CA VAL A 41 -7.39 -7.42 -4.07
C VAL A 41 -7.55 -6.28 -3.08
N THR A 42 -8.77 -5.99 -2.62
CA THR A 42 -9.00 -4.94 -1.61
C THR A 42 -8.36 -5.29 -0.26
N ASP A 43 -8.41 -6.56 0.15
CA ASP A 43 -7.75 -7.05 1.37
C ASP A 43 -6.21 -6.94 1.26
N ALA A 44 -5.67 -7.21 0.06
CA ALA A 44 -4.25 -7.05 -0.20
C ALA A 44 -3.82 -5.57 -0.16
N ILE A 45 -4.66 -4.64 -0.63
CA ILE A 45 -4.44 -3.20 -0.53
C ILE A 45 -4.45 -2.76 0.94
N ASP A 46 -5.47 -3.12 1.72
CA ASP A 46 -5.56 -2.80 3.15
C ASP A 46 -4.33 -3.30 3.92
N SER A 47 -3.95 -4.56 3.67
CA SER A 47 -2.78 -5.15 4.28
C SER A 47 -1.47 -4.47 3.85
N SER A 48 -1.39 -3.92 2.64
CA SER A 48 -0.24 -3.16 2.15
C SER A 48 -0.16 -1.79 2.81
N VAL A 49 -1.29 -1.11 2.98
CA VAL A 49 -1.37 0.16 3.71
C VAL A 49 -0.92 -0.02 5.16
N LYS A 50 -1.41 -1.04 5.86
CA LYS A 50 -1.00 -1.34 7.24
C LYS A 50 0.49 -1.63 7.37
N ALA A 51 1.05 -2.38 6.42
CA ALA A 51 2.49 -2.66 6.39
C ALA A 51 3.32 -1.39 6.14
N ALA A 52 2.89 -0.52 5.21
CA ALA A 52 3.56 0.74 4.94
C ALA A 52 3.49 1.72 6.12
N ILE A 53 2.37 1.75 6.86
CA ILE A 53 2.21 2.51 8.12
C ILE A 53 3.20 2.01 9.16
N THR A 54 3.29 0.68 9.35
CA THR A 54 4.24 0.07 10.29
C THR A 54 5.69 0.40 9.89
N ALA A 55 6.01 0.34 8.59
CA ALA A 55 7.33 0.70 8.07
C ALA A 55 7.66 2.20 8.26
N ALA A 56 6.63 3.06 8.26
CA ALA A 56 6.75 4.48 8.55
C ALA A 56 6.91 4.81 10.04
N GLY A 57 6.67 3.83 10.93
CA GLY A 57 6.77 4.01 12.38
C GLY A 57 5.66 4.87 13.00
N VAL A 58 4.47 4.87 12.39
CA VAL A 58 3.31 5.69 12.80
C VAL A 58 2.06 4.87 13.06
#